data_AF-A0A2N6F9R9-F1
#
_entry.id   AF-A0A2N6F9R9-F1
#
_cell.length_a   1.000
_cell.length_b   1.000
_cell.length_c   1.000
_cell.angle_alpha   90.00
_cell.angle_beta   90.00
_cell.angle_gamma   90.00
#
_symmetry.space_group_name_H-M   'P 1'
#
loop_
_entity.id
_entity.type
_entity.pdbx_description
1 polymer ?
#
loop_
_entity_poly.entity_id
_entity_poly.type
_entity_poly.pdbx_seq_one_letter_code
_entity_poly.pdbx_strand_id
1 'polypeptide(L)' 'MDAQMMLKLLGWSSLLNMAILLYWSVMIVFARDLVCRWYTRWLPLSQERFAEIHYQGMQYFKLGLFF' A
#
# COMPACT_ATOMS: atom_id res chain seq x y z
N MET A 1 -27.16 17.60 5.04
CA MET A 1 -25.69 17.50 5.08
C MET A 1 -25.17 18.37 3.95
N ASP A 2 -24.44 19.43 4.27
CA ASP A 2 -24.05 20.44 3.27
C ASP A 2 -22.96 19.90 2.33
N ALA A 3 -23.03 20.26 1.05
CA ALA A 3 -22.10 19.79 0.02
C ALA A 3 -20.63 20.12 0.38
N GLN A 4 -20.38 21.26 1.03
CA GLN A 4 -19.06 21.66 1.49
C GLN A 4 -18.50 20.72 2.59
N MET A 5 -19.36 20.23 3.48
CA MET A 5 -18.96 19.30 4.53
C MET A 5 -18.61 17.93 3.95
N MET A 6 -19.38 17.49 2.94
CA MET A 6 -19.14 16.25 2.22
C MET A 6 -17.81 16.29 1.46
N LEU A 7 -17.53 17.38 0.74
CA LEU A 7 -16.25 17.58 0.05
C LEU A 7 -15.05 17.59 1.00
N LYS A 8 -15.17 18.22 2.17
CA LYS A 8 -14.11 18.21 3.18
C LYS A 8 -13.87 16.79 3.71
N LEU A 9 -14.92 16.04 4.02
CA LEU A 9 -14.81 14.66 4.49
C LEU A 9 -14.12 13.77 3.45
N LEU A 10 -14.57 13.85 2.19
CA LEU A 10 -13.96 13.13 1.06
C LEU A 10 -12.51 13.52 0.86
N GLY A 11 -12.19 14.82 0.91
CA GLY A 11 -10.81 15.31 0.78
C GLY A 11 -9.88 14.77 1.86
N TRP A 12 -10.31 14.82 3.13
CA TRP A 12 -9.53 14.26 4.24
C TRP A 12 -9.41 12.74 4.15
N SER A 13 -10.48 12.05 3.75
CA SER A 13 -10.45 10.60 3.53
C SER A 13 -9.46 10.22 2.43
N SER A 14 -9.49 10.89 1.29
CA SER A 14 -8.54 10.68 0.19
C SER A 14 -7.11 10.95 0.62
N LEU A 15 -6.87 12.04 1.37
CA LEU A 15 -5.54 12.38 1.87
C LEU A 15 -4.99 11.31 2.82
N LEU A 16 -5.81 10.83 3.76
CA LEU A 16 -5.42 9.75 4.68
C LEU A 16 -5.15 8.45 3.95
N ASN A 17 -6.00 8.06 3.00
CA ASN A 17 -5.77 6.87 2.17
C ASN A 17 -4.46 6.98 1.40
N MET A 18 -4.18 8.14 0.81
CA MET A 18 -2.92 8.37 0.09
C MET A 18 -1.71 8.32 1.02
N ALA A 19 -1.80 8.90 2.22
CA ALA A 19 -0.74 8.86 3.22
C ALA A 19 -0.44 7.43 3.69
N ILE A 20 -1.47 6.61 3.94
CA ILE A 20 -1.31 5.20 4.30
C ILE A 20 -0.65 4.43 3.15
N LEU A 21 -1.09 4.67 1.91
CA LEU A 21 -0.55 4.00 0.73
C LEU A 21 0.94 4.35 0.51
N LEU A 22 1.31 5.61 0.70
CA LEU A 22 2.69 6.08 0.65
C LEU A 22 3.53 5.49 1.78
N TYR A 23 3.03 5.53 3.02
CA TYR A 23 3.70 4.93 4.16
C TYR A 23 3.98 3.44 3.92
N TRP A 24 2.99 2.70 3.42
CA TRP A 24 3.13 1.29 3.12
C TRP A 24 4.15 1.04 2.01
N SER A 25 4.11 1.85 0.95
CA SER A 25 5.08 1.80 -0.15
C SER A 25 6.52 2.05 0.35
N VAL A 26 6.72 3.04 1.22
CA VAL A 26 8.03 3.34 1.84
C VAL A 26 8.50 2.17 2.71
N MET A 27 7.62 1.61 3.55
CA MET A 27 7.94 0.46 4.41
C MET A 27 8.36 -0.76 3.58
N ILE A 28 7.72 -1.00 2.45
CA ILE A 28 8.08 -2.11 1.55
C ILE A 28 9.41 -1.88 0.86
N VAL A 29 9.69 -0.65 0.40
CA VAL A 29 10.93 -0.32 -0.33
C VAL A 29 12.14 -0.34 0.60
N PHE A 30 12.04 0.31 1.76
CA PHE A 30 13.18 0.52 2.67
C PHE A 30 13.28 -0.54 3.77
N ALA A 31 12.16 -1.07 4.23
CA ALA A 31 12.09 -2.02 5.33
C ALA A 31 11.58 -3.40 4.90
N ARG A 32 11.83 -3.79 3.63
CA ARG A 32 11.36 -5.07 3.05
C ARG A 32 11.66 -6.28 3.93
N ASP A 33 12.86 -6.36 4.47
CA ASP A 33 13.29 -7.49 5.30
C ASP A 33 12.61 -7.49 6.68
N LEU A 34 12.33 -6.32 7.25
CA LEU A 34 11.55 -6.19 8.47
C LEU A 34 10.11 -6.62 8.20
N VAL A 35 9.45 -6.06 7.19
CA VAL A 35 8.08 -6.41 6.83
C VAL A 35 7.96 -7.91 6.52
N CYS A 36 8.93 -8.49 5.80
CA CYS A 36 8.95 -9.92 5.49
C CYS A 36 9.13 -10.78 6.74
N ARG A 37 10.02 -10.41 7.69
CA ARG A 37 10.18 -11.12 8.99
C ARG A 37 8.92 -11.04 9.85
N TRP A 38 8.26 -9.89 9.85
CA TRP A 38 7.00 -9.71 10.57
C TRP A 38 5.89 -10.55 9.94
N TYR A 39 5.72 -10.52 8.62
CA TYR A 39 4.73 -11.34 7.93
C TYR A 39 5.01 -12.84 8.06
N THR A 40 6.27 -13.27 7.98
CA THR A 40 6.65 -14.69 8.11
C THR A 40 6.32 -15.30 9.45
N ARG A 41 6.21 -14.47 10.49
CA ARG A 41 5.77 -14.89 11.82
C ARG A 41 4.28 -15.28 11.87
N TRP A 42 3.47 -14.76 10.94
CA TRP A 42 2.03 -15.02 10.88
C TRP A 42 1.63 -15.88 9.67
N LEU A 43 2.37 -15.79 8.55
CA LEU A 43 2.19 -16.60 7.35
C LEU A 43 3.56 -17.13 6.89
N PRO A 44 3.79 -18.45 6.79
CA PRO A 44 5.05 -18.99 6.29
C PRO A 44 5.23 -18.66 4.80
N LEU A 45 5.85 -17.52 4.51
CA LEU A 45 6.15 -17.00 3.17
C LEU A 45 7.67 -16.94 2.97
N SER A 46 8.19 -17.47 1.86
CA SER A 46 9.60 -17.25 1.55
C SER A 46 9.85 -15.78 1.18
N GLN A 47 11.07 -15.28 1.39
CA GLN A 47 11.47 -13.94 0.94
C GLN A 47 11.25 -13.75 -0.57
N GLU A 48 11.48 -14.79 -1.37
CA GLU A 48 11.20 -14.81 -2.80
C GLU A 48 9.72 -14.58 -3.11
N ARG A 49 8.82 -15.32 -2.44
CA ARG A 49 7.37 -15.15 -2.61
C ARG A 49 6.91 -13.75 -2.20
N PHE A 50 7.49 -13.18 -1.15
CA PHE A 50 7.17 -11.82 -0.71
C PHE A 50 7.56 -10.78 -1.77
N ALA A 51 8.72 -10.93 -2.39
CA ALA A 51 9.18 -10.07 -3.47
C ALA A 51 8.30 -10.23 -4.74
N GLU A 52 7.95 -11.47 -5.09
CA GLU A 52 7.10 -11.79 -6.24
C GLU A 52 5.71 -11.14 -6.12
N ILE A 53 5.04 -11.30 -4.97
CA ILE A 53 3.73 -10.70 -4.70
C ILE A 53 3.80 -9.17 -4.77
N HIS A 54 4.88 -8.56 -4.26
CA HIS A 54 5.07 -7.12 -4.34
C HIS A 54 5.30 -6.62 -5.77
N TYR A 55 6.12 -7.31 -6.54
CA TYR A 55 6.36 -6.96 -7.95
C TYR A 55 5.10 -7.10 -8.78
N GLN A 56 4.31 -8.14 -8.54
CA GLN A 56 2.99 -8.30 -9.16
C GLN A 56 2.04 -7.17 -8.75
N GLY A 57 2.01 -6.81 -7.46
CA GLY A 57 1.24 -5.65 -6.97
C GLY A 57 1.65 -4.34 -7.66
N MET A 58 2.94 -4.10 -7.83
CA MET A 58 3.46 -2.93 -8.55
C MET A 58 3.10 -2.94 -10.04
N GLN A 59 3.09 -4.12 -10.67
CA GLN A 59 2.65 -4.30 -12.04
C GLN A 59 1.17 -3.94 -12.20
N TYR A 60 0.30 -4.44 -11.33
CA TYR A 60 -1.12 -4.09 -11.34
C TYR A 60 -1.36 -2.59 -11.07
N PHE A 61 -0.61 -2.01 -10.12
CA PHE A 61 -0.68 -0.57 -9.84
C PHE A 61 -0.31 0.26 -11.08
N LYS A 62 0.76 -0.09 -11.79
CA LYS A 62 1.14 0.56 -13.04
C LYS A 62 0.03 0.42 -14.09
N LEU A 63 -0.50 -0.79 -14.29
CA LEU A 63 -1.56 -1.02 -15.28
C LEU A 63 -2.82 -0.21 -14.98
N GLY A 64 -3.24 -0.11 -13.72
CA GLY A 64 -4.42 0.67 -13.33
C GLY A 64 -4.23 2.20 -13.34
N LEU A 65 -3.00 2.69 -13.39
CA LEU A 65 -2.67 4.13 -13.53
C LEU A 65 -2.46 4.55 -14.99
N PHE A 66 -2.01 3.63 -15.83
CA PHE A 66 -1.85 3.83 -17.28
C PHE A 66 -3.12 3.49 -18.09
N PHE A 67 -4.22 3.11 -17.42
CA PHE A 67 -5.55 2.94 -18.00
C PHE A 67 -6.53 3.96 -17.42
#